data_AF-A0A0B4DA63-F1
#
_entry.id   AF-A0A0B4DA63-F1
#
_cell.length_a   1.000
_cell.length_b   1.000
_cell.length_c   1.000
_cell.angle_alpha   90.00
_cell.angle_beta   90.00
_cell.angle_gamma   90.00
#
_symmetry.space_group_name_H-M   'P 1'
#
loop_
_entity.id
_entity.type
_entity.pdbx_description
1 polymer ?
#
loop_
_entity_poly.entity_id
_entity_poly.type
_entity_poly.pdbx_seq_one_letter_code
_entity_poly.pdbx_strand_id
1 'polypeptide(L)'
;MIKKIIISLTILILNDLYSQNVTFNIESLFLSVLKSQLSSGVSGEKNETDYPTYKFTLKDLEATESIISKELEDNGYKKPAQEEFINKINTVFKRIIDPKSETKYLHINFDNKCLKDLKLFKNSNSIDADPYSIYIFKKGLFISDLYSIPEILDYTKNSELSEYEKDAQNNNHLPDVKIYYWKDITDLKEIRKQNIKTIVARNMYLFNDNKTYVTWLITQDTFFIKMLVTKFGYTQEPKFNDLVMNDYLKNYQTSAAIGGVIFTRNCNGKLEIRTELLKYIKEHTKSDENRFLTALENFGYALKDNNSFTADEKYKILAYIGNTVDPFYLNFAGINSGNAVWNAESVLYNSVVKDKNIISVFQKNNYYGLSDLKESVMRVQGIIEHSSE
;
A
#
# COMPACT_ATOMS: atom_id res chain seq x y z
N MET A 1 37.19 45.36 -12.41
CA MET A 1 37.30 43.89 -12.57
C MET A 1 37.62 43.16 -11.26
N ILE A 2 38.50 43.67 -10.41
CA ILE A 2 38.96 42.99 -9.17
C ILE A 2 37.84 42.74 -8.13
N LYS A 3 36.87 43.67 -7.96
CA LYS A 3 35.75 43.49 -7.01
C LYS A 3 34.77 42.36 -7.38
N LYS A 4 34.57 42.04 -8.67
CA LYS A 4 33.68 40.93 -9.09
C LYS A 4 34.33 39.55 -8.89
N ILE A 5 35.65 39.47 -9.04
CA ILE A 5 36.42 38.23 -8.85
C ILE A 5 36.45 37.83 -7.37
N ILE A 6 36.59 38.79 -6.44
CA ILE A 6 36.61 38.53 -4.99
C ILE A 6 35.24 38.03 -4.49
N ILE A 7 34.13 38.53 -5.02
CA ILE A 7 32.77 38.09 -4.65
C ILE A 7 32.50 36.66 -5.18
N SER A 8 32.92 36.33 -6.41
CA SER A 8 32.80 34.96 -6.91
C SER A 8 33.67 33.96 -6.16
N LEU A 9 34.89 34.33 -5.74
CA LEU A 9 35.76 33.46 -4.94
C LEU A 9 35.20 33.21 -3.53
N THR A 10 34.62 34.23 -2.88
CA THR A 10 34.01 34.08 -1.55
C THR A 10 32.75 33.23 -1.57
N ILE A 11 31.93 33.30 -2.63
CA ILE A 11 30.74 32.44 -2.80
C ILE A 11 31.15 30.96 -3.03
N LEU A 12 32.20 30.70 -3.81
CA LEU A 12 32.75 29.36 -4.01
C LEU A 12 33.31 28.76 -2.71
N ILE A 13 34.09 29.54 -1.96
CA ILE A 13 34.65 29.09 -0.67
C ILE A 13 33.56 28.87 0.39
N LEU A 14 32.52 29.72 0.43
CA LEU A 14 31.36 29.48 1.32
C LEU A 14 30.57 28.23 0.92
N ASN A 15 30.38 27.97 -0.39
CA ASN A 15 29.69 26.78 -0.86
C ASN A 15 30.49 25.50 -0.58
N ASP A 16 31.81 25.54 -0.72
CA ASP A 16 32.68 24.40 -0.40
C ASP A 16 32.74 24.13 1.11
N LEU A 17 32.87 25.18 1.94
CA LEU A 17 32.84 25.04 3.40
C LEU A 17 31.46 24.57 3.90
N TYR A 18 30.37 25.06 3.30
CA TYR A 18 29.03 24.59 3.62
C TYR A 18 28.82 23.13 3.20
N SER A 19 29.30 22.74 2.02
CA SER A 19 29.22 21.36 1.53
C SER A 19 30.08 20.39 2.35
N GLN A 20 31.26 20.82 2.80
CA GLN A 20 32.12 20.05 3.71
C GLN A 20 31.48 19.91 5.09
N ASN A 21 30.94 21.00 5.66
CA ASN A 21 30.24 20.96 6.95
C ASN A 21 28.97 20.09 6.90
N VAL A 22 28.23 20.12 5.80
CA VAL A 22 27.05 19.26 5.60
C VAL A 22 27.46 17.80 5.46
N THR A 23 28.51 17.50 4.67
CA THR A 23 29.05 16.13 4.52
C THR A 23 29.54 15.58 5.86
N PHE A 24 30.33 16.36 6.60
CA PHE A 24 30.82 16.01 7.93
C PHE A 24 29.69 15.78 8.94
N ASN A 25 28.64 16.62 8.92
CA ASN A 25 27.51 16.48 9.82
C ASN A 25 26.67 15.22 9.50
N ILE A 26 26.45 14.92 8.21
CA ILE A 26 25.78 13.68 7.75
C ILE A 26 26.59 12.44 8.17
N GLU A 27 27.90 12.46 7.99
CA GLU A 27 28.80 11.38 8.40
C GLU A 27 28.79 11.19 9.92
N SER A 28 28.76 12.28 10.68
CA SER A 28 28.66 12.24 12.15
C SER A 28 27.33 11.67 12.64
N LEU A 29 26.20 12.02 12.00
CA LEU A 29 24.87 11.53 12.35
C LEU A 29 24.76 10.04 12.05
N PHE A 30 25.15 9.63 10.84
CA PHE A 30 25.17 8.24 10.42
C PHE A 30 25.99 7.39 11.39
N LEU A 31 27.22 7.82 11.71
CA LEU A 31 28.10 7.06 12.59
C LEU A 31 27.54 6.98 14.01
N SER A 32 26.94 8.06 14.51
CA SER A 32 26.30 8.09 15.82
C SER A 32 25.12 7.12 15.91
N VAL A 33 24.24 7.08 14.90
CA VAL A 33 23.10 6.16 14.85
C VAL A 33 23.59 4.72 14.73
N LEU A 34 24.53 4.44 13.83
CA LEU A 34 25.07 3.09 13.65
C LEU A 34 25.71 2.57 14.94
N LYS A 35 26.57 3.36 15.60
CA LYS A 35 27.16 2.97 16.89
C LYS A 35 26.10 2.70 17.96
N SER A 36 25.03 3.50 18.01
CA SER A 36 23.92 3.24 18.94
C SER A 36 23.24 1.89 18.65
N GLN A 37 22.95 1.61 17.38
CA GLN A 37 22.33 0.35 16.95
C GLN A 37 23.24 -0.86 17.19
N LEU A 38 24.55 -0.76 16.94
CA LEU A 38 25.52 -1.81 17.23
C LEU A 38 25.62 -2.10 18.73
N SER A 39 25.68 -1.05 19.56
CA SER A 39 25.75 -1.23 21.02
C SER A 39 24.49 -1.83 21.63
N SER A 40 23.33 -1.61 20.99
CA SER A 40 22.04 -2.12 21.44
C SER A 40 21.75 -3.54 20.93
N GLY A 41 22.53 -4.04 19.96
CA GLY A 41 22.24 -5.28 19.26
C GLY A 41 20.96 -5.21 18.41
N VAL A 42 20.56 -6.36 17.86
CA VAL A 42 19.32 -6.50 17.08
C VAL A 42 18.10 -6.70 17.98
N SER A 43 18.29 -7.37 19.12
CA SER A 43 17.25 -7.65 20.11
C SER A 43 17.88 -7.97 21.48
N GLY A 44 17.06 -7.97 22.52
CA GLY A 44 17.45 -8.46 23.84
C GLY A 44 16.38 -9.39 24.40
N GLU A 45 16.79 -10.20 25.37
CA GLU A 45 15.92 -11.13 26.10
C GLU A 45 16.15 -10.95 27.59
N LYS A 46 15.06 -10.83 28.34
CA LYS A 46 15.06 -10.75 29.81
C LYS A 46 13.99 -11.71 30.34
N ASN A 47 14.39 -12.64 31.21
CA ASN A 47 13.48 -13.65 31.77
C ASN A 47 12.65 -14.39 30.70
N GLU A 48 13.30 -14.84 29.61
CA GLU A 48 12.65 -15.53 28.48
C GLU A 48 11.59 -14.69 27.73
N THR A 49 11.58 -13.37 27.94
CA THR A 49 10.70 -12.43 27.24
C THR A 49 11.51 -11.46 26.40
N ASP A 50 10.92 -11.04 25.27
CA ASP A 50 11.50 -10.02 24.40
C ASP A 50 11.71 -8.72 25.18
N TYR A 51 12.92 -8.18 25.11
CA TYR A 51 13.32 -6.94 25.77
C TYR A 51 13.75 -5.90 24.72
N PRO A 52 13.09 -4.73 24.66
CA PRO A 52 13.45 -3.70 23.69
C PRO A 52 14.80 -3.07 24.05
N THR A 53 15.82 -3.34 23.23
CA THR A 53 17.17 -2.79 23.42
C THR A 53 17.40 -1.49 22.66
N TYR A 54 16.61 -1.23 21.61
CA TYR A 54 16.76 -0.05 20.77
C TYR A 54 15.42 0.66 20.54
N LYS A 55 15.44 1.99 20.57
CA LYS A 55 14.27 2.83 20.28
C LYS A 55 14.55 3.71 19.07
N PHE A 56 13.81 3.49 18.00
CA PHE A 56 13.90 4.30 16.79
C PHE A 56 13.49 5.75 17.02
N THR A 57 14.21 6.64 16.36
CA THR A 57 14.00 8.09 16.37
C THR A 57 14.03 8.62 14.94
N LEU A 58 13.70 9.91 14.77
CA LEU A 58 13.78 10.55 13.45
C LEU A 58 15.19 10.46 12.83
N LYS A 59 16.23 10.45 13.68
CA LYS A 59 17.62 10.34 13.26
C LYS A 59 17.91 9.05 12.51
N ASP A 60 17.17 7.97 12.78
CA ASP A 60 17.32 6.70 12.08
C ASP A 60 16.86 6.78 10.63
N LEU A 61 15.75 7.48 10.35
CA LEU A 61 15.34 7.78 8.98
C LEU A 61 16.37 8.69 8.29
N GLU A 62 16.84 9.73 8.98
CA GLU A 62 17.84 10.64 8.43
C GLU A 62 19.16 9.94 8.10
N ALA A 63 19.62 9.02 8.95
CA ALA A 63 20.87 8.29 8.77
C ALA A 63 20.79 7.23 7.65
N THR A 64 19.60 6.74 7.32
CA THR A 64 19.42 5.73 6.25
C THR A 64 19.19 6.34 4.87
N GLU A 65 18.81 7.62 4.78
CA GLU A 65 18.45 8.28 3.52
C GLU A 65 19.59 8.24 2.49
N SER A 66 20.83 8.53 2.88
CA SER A 66 21.98 8.54 1.97
C SER A 66 22.35 7.15 1.48
N ILE A 67 22.27 6.14 2.35
CA ILE A 67 22.54 4.73 2.04
C ILE A 67 21.53 4.25 0.99
N ILE A 68 20.25 4.46 1.26
CA ILE A 68 19.17 4.03 0.37
C ILE A 68 19.25 4.77 -0.97
N SER A 69 19.52 6.07 -0.95
CA SER A 69 19.70 6.85 -2.19
C SER A 69 20.81 6.27 -3.04
N LYS A 70 21.95 5.94 -2.44
CA LYS A 70 23.10 5.35 -3.14
C LYS A 70 22.77 3.97 -3.72
N GLU A 71 22.12 3.10 -2.95
CA GLU A 71 21.69 1.78 -3.41
C GLU A 71 20.69 1.89 -4.58
N LEU A 72 19.76 2.85 -4.52
CA LEU A 72 18.84 3.12 -5.62
C LEU A 72 19.59 3.59 -6.88
N GLU A 73 20.49 4.57 -6.75
CA GLU A 73 21.32 5.08 -7.85
C GLU A 73 22.15 3.97 -8.52
N ASP A 74 22.80 3.12 -7.71
CA ASP A 74 23.62 1.99 -8.18
C ASP A 74 22.78 0.94 -8.93
N ASN A 75 21.50 0.84 -8.61
CA ASN A 75 20.55 -0.05 -9.27
C ASN A 75 19.76 0.65 -10.40
N GLY A 76 20.21 1.82 -10.86
CA GLY A 76 19.69 2.51 -12.03
C GLY A 76 18.41 3.30 -11.80
N TYR A 77 18.05 3.56 -10.53
CA TYR A 77 16.93 4.43 -10.19
C TYR A 77 17.19 5.85 -10.67
N LYS A 78 16.22 6.39 -11.41
CA LYS A 78 16.22 7.79 -11.84
C LYS A 78 15.28 8.57 -10.95
N LYS A 79 15.84 9.52 -10.21
CA LYS A 79 15.04 10.40 -9.36
C LYS A 79 13.98 11.14 -10.21
N PRO A 80 12.67 10.99 -9.93
CA PRO A 80 11.61 11.62 -10.71
C PRO A 80 11.59 13.12 -10.50
N ALA A 81 10.84 13.85 -11.32
CA ALA A 81 10.52 15.24 -11.02
C ALA A 81 9.69 15.30 -9.72
N GLN A 82 9.86 16.37 -8.94
CA GLN A 82 9.16 16.50 -7.65
C GLN A 82 7.63 16.46 -7.81
N GLU A 83 7.09 17.09 -8.85
CA GLU A 83 5.66 17.06 -9.15
C GLU A 83 5.17 15.64 -9.48
N GLU A 84 5.92 14.90 -10.31
CA GLU A 84 5.60 13.51 -10.65
C GLU A 84 5.61 12.61 -9.41
N PHE A 85 6.60 12.79 -8.52
CA PHE A 85 6.68 12.06 -7.26
C PHE A 85 5.45 12.33 -6.38
N ILE A 86 5.09 13.61 -6.20
CA ILE A 86 3.93 14.02 -5.40
C ILE A 86 2.64 13.42 -5.98
N ASN A 87 2.46 13.52 -7.30
CA ASN A 87 1.29 12.97 -7.99
C ASN A 87 1.21 11.45 -7.86
N LYS A 88 2.35 10.74 -7.97
CA LYS A 88 2.42 9.30 -7.80
C LYS A 88 2.10 8.88 -6.37
N ILE A 89 2.66 9.55 -5.36
CA ILE A 89 2.35 9.30 -3.96
C ILE A 89 0.86 9.48 -3.67
N ASN A 90 0.25 10.55 -4.19
CA ASN A 90 -1.19 10.76 -4.04
C ASN A 90 -2.00 9.68 -4.77
N THR A 91 -1.59 9.27 -5.96
CA THR A 91 -2.30 8.25 -6.74
C THR A 91 -2.26 6.88 -6.05
N VAL A 92 -1.07 6.48 -5.59
CA VAL A 92 -0.79 5.15 -5.03
C VAL A 92 -1.25 5.05 -3.58
N PHE A 93 -0.90 6.02 -2.73
CA PHE A 93 -1.12 5.96 -1.28
C PHE A 93 -2.23 6.89 -0.78
N LYS A 94 -2.87 7.66 -1.67
CA LYS A 94 -3.87 8.69 -1.30
C LYS A 94 -3.34 9.70 -0.27
N ARG A 95 -2.01 9.89 -0.25
CA ARG A 95 -1.31 10.80 0.66
C ARG A 95 -0.96 12.08 -0.06
N ILE A 96 -1.40 13.20 0.51
CA ILE A 96 -1.05 14.53 0.02
C ILE A 96 0.31 14.92 0.62
N ILE A 97 1.24 15.34 -0.24
CA ILE A 97 2.49 15.98 0.15
C ILE A 97 2.30 17.48 -0.04
N ASP A 98 2.44 18.23 1.05
CA ASP A 98 2.55 19.69 0.96
C ASP A 98 4.01 20.08 0.66
N PRO A 99 4.29 20.69 -0.52
CA PRO A 99 5.64 21.14 -0.87
C PRO A 99 6.18 22.20 0.08
N LYS A 100 5.31 22.97 0.76
CA LYS A 100 5.68 24.03 1.70
C LYS A 100 5.95 23.51 3.12
N SER A 101 5.61 22.26 3.40
CA SER A 101 5.84 21.68 4.72
C SER A 101 7.33 21.40 4.94
N GLU A 102 7.85 21.82 6.09
CA GLU A 102 9.21 21.54 6.56
C GLU A 102 9.45 20.07 6.95
N THR A 103 8.38 19.26 7.03
CA THR A 103 8.53 17.81 7.34
C THR A 103 9.34 17.15 6.23
N LYS A 104 10.46 16.50 6.59
CA LYS A 104 11.32 15.77 5.63
C LYS A 104 10.75 14.40 5.23
N TYR A 105 10.03 13.77 6.16
CA TYR A 105 9.47 12.44 6.00
C TYR A 105 7.97 12.45 6.25
N LEU A 106 7.26 11.58 5.55
CA LEU A 106 5.85 11.27 5.84
C LEU A 106 5.72 9.77 6.09
N HIS A 107 4.84 9.42 7.01
CA HIS A 107 4.51 8.04 7.33
C HIS A 107 3.22 7.62 6.59
N ILE A 108 3.23 6.40 6.07
CA ILE A 108 2.07 5.70 5.53
C ILE A 108 1.85 4.47 6.38
N ASN A 109 0.72 4.45 7.08
CA ASN A 109 0.29 3.34 7.91
C ASN A 109 -0.70 2.48 7.11
N PHE A 110 -0.42 1.19 6.94
CA PHE A 110 -1.25 0.33 6.11
C PHE A 110 -2.51 -0.20 6.82
N ASP A 111 -2.52 -0.18 8.16
CA ASP A 111 -3.68 -0.58 8.96
C ASP A 111 -4.71 0.54 9.04
N ASN A 112 -4.23 1.77 9.25
CA ASN A 112 -4.99 3.01 9.17
C ASN A 112 -4.39 3.93 8.10
N LYS A 113 -4.79 3.70 6.84
CA LYS A 113 -4.37 4.49 5.65
C LYS A 113 -4.60 6.00 5.76
N CYS A 114 -5.39 6.45 6.73
CA CYS A 114 -5.75 7.85 6.93
C CYS A 114 -4.96 8.53 8.04
N LEU A 115 -4.16 7.76 8.79
CA LEU A 115 -3.25 8.29 9.81
C LEU A 115 -2.20 9.19 9.15
N LYS A 116 -2.05 10.41 9.67
CA LYS A 116 -1.09 11.40 9.14
C LYS A 116 0.13 11.58 10.03
N ASP A 117 0.03 11.17 11.29
CA ASP A 117 1.09 11.31 12.28
C ASP A 117 2.31 10.49 11.90
N LEU A 118 3.48 11.09 12.02
CA LEU A 118 4.76 10.40 11.86
C LEU A 118 4.98 9.53 13.11
N LYS A 119 4.77 8.23 12.94
CA LYS A 119 5.13 7.20 13.93
C LYS A 119 6.22 6.32 13.32
N LEU A 120 7.12 5.85 14.17
CA LEU A 120 8.28 5.05 13.75
C LEU A 120 8.04 3.60 14.13
N PHE A 121 7.40 2.89 13.21
CA PHE A 121 7.18 1.45 13.26
C PHE A 121 8.17 0.76 12.32
N LYS A 122 8.83 -0.27 12.85
CA LYS A 122 9.70 -1.14 12.07
C LYS A 122 8.87 -2.31 11.57
N ASN A 123 8.91 -2.57 10.27
CA ASN A 123 8.29 -3.78 9.72
C ASN A 123 9.16 -4.97 10.16
N SER A 124 8.70 -5.69 11.17
CA SER A 124 9.37 -6.89 11.67
C SER A 124 8.38 -8.03 11.75
N ASN A 125 8.88 -9.26 11.72
CA ASN A 125 8.09 -10.46 12.00
C ASN A 125 7.98 -10.72 13.52
N SER A 126 8.27 -9.72 14.37
CA SER A 126 8.17 -9.89 15.82
C SER A 126 6.71 -9.92 16.28
N ILE A 127 6.49 -10.42 17.49
CA ILE A 127 5.16 -10.59 18.08
C ILE A 127 4.51 -9.22 18.38
N ASP A 128 5.29 -8.15 18.44
CA ASP A 128 4.78 -6.78 18.55
C ASP A 128 3.99 -6.44 17.29
N ALA A 129 2.68 -6.31 17.46
CA ALA A 129 1.71 -5.98 16.41
C ALA A 129 1.84 -4.52 15.95
N ASP A 130 3.04 -4.15 15.51
CA ASP A 130 3.29 -2.87 14.88
C ASP A 130 2.59 -2.85 13.51
N PRO A 131 1.86 -1.77 13.21
CA PRO A 131 1.18 -1.66 11.94
C PRO A 131 2.23 -1.59 10.82
N TYR A 132 2.00 -2.35 9.75
CA TYR A 132 2.89 -2.30 8.60
C TYR A 132 2.97 -0.88 8.05
N SER A 133 4.19 -0.38 7.87
CA SER A 133 4.47 1.05 7.69
C SER A 133 5.56 1.30 6.66
N ILE A 134 5.37 2.32 5.83
CA ILE A 134 6.42 2.83 4.94
C ILE A 134 6.59 4.33 5.14
N TYR A 135 7.74 4.83 4.70
CA TYR A 135 8.13 6.22 4.83
C TYR A 135 8.43 6.83 3.47
N ILE A 136 7.93 8.04 3.26
CA ILE A 136 8.15 8.85 2.08
C ILE A 136 9.29 9.81 2.39
N PHE A 137 10.39 9.70 1.63
CA PHE A 137 11.55 10.56 1.75
C PHE A 137 11.37 11.74 0.77
N LYS A 138 10.91 12.90 1.26
CA LYS A 138 10.55 14.02 0.37
C LYS A 138 11.76 14.62 -0.35
N LYS A 139 12.93 14.64 0.28
CA LYS A 139 14.15 15.14 -0.36
C LYS A 139 14.75 14.08 -1.29
N GLY A 140 14.84 12.83 -0.83
CA GLY A 140 15.27 11.68 -1.64
C GLY A 140 14.37 11.38 -2.85
N LEU A 141 13.07 11.71 -2.77
CA LEU A 141 12.03 11.35 -3.74
C LEU A 141 11.85 9.83 -3.93
N PHE A 142 11.93 9.07 -2.85
CA PHE A 142 11.70 7.62 -2.84
C PHE A 142 10.87 7.20 -1.63
N ILE A 143 10.48 5.92 -1.57
CA ILE A 143 9.87 5.30 -0.40
C ILE A 143 10.79 4.21 0.17
N SER A 144 10.71 3.97 1.47
CA SER A 144 11.39 2.86 2.12
C SER A 144 10.68 2.46 3.41
N ASP A 145 10.92 1.25 3.87
CA ASP A 145 10.61 0.83 5.24
C ASP A 145 11.61 1.51 6.21
N LEU A 146 11.33 1.42 7.52
CA LEU A 146 12.29 1.81 8.55
C LEU A 146 13.27 0.66 8.77
N TYR A 147 14.53 0.87 8.40
CA TYR A 147 15.59 -0.10 8.58
C TYR A 147 16.58 0.36 9.66
N SER A 148 17.15 -0.60 10.36
CA SER A 148 18.41 -0.44 11.06
C SER A 148 19.52 -0.41 10.01
N ILE A 149 20.56 0.38 10.21
CA ILE A 149 21.67 0.51 9.27
C ILE A 149 22.31 -0.85 8.92
N PRO A 150 22.57 -1.78 9.88
CA PRO A 150 23.13 -3.10 9.55
C PRO A 150 22.30 -3.92 8.54
N GLU A 151 20.98 -3.68 8.48
CA GLU A 151 20.02 -4.37 7.60
C GLU A 151 20.09 -3.88 6.15
N ILE A 152 20.79 -2.78 5.89
CA ILE A 152 20.93 -2.19 4.54
C ILE A 152 22.39 -1.83 4.18
N LEU A 153 23.31 -1.90 5.16
CA LEU A 153 24.73 -1.58 4.96
C LEU A 153 25.63 -2.62 5.62
N ASP A 154 26.69 -3.00 4.91
CA ASP A 154 27.72 -3.91 5.42
C ASP A 154 28.78 -3.19 6.26
N TYR A 155 28.46 -2.94 7.53
CA TYR A 155 29.39 -2.29 8.46
C TYR A 155 30.62 -3.16 8.78
N THR A 156 30.54 -4.48 8.60
CA THR A 156 31.64 -5.41 8.92
C THR A 156 32.88 -5.21 8.04
N LYS A 157 32.73 -4.51 6.91
CA LYS A 157 33.84 -4.08 6.06
C LYS A 157 34.74 -3.03 6.73
N ASN A 158 34.25 -2.37 7.77
CA ASN A 158 35.01 -1.45 8.58
C ASN A 158 35.44 -2.16 9.89
N SER A 159 36.75 -2.33 10.06
CA SER A 159 37.32 -3.02 11.22
C SER A 159 37.03 -2.30 12.54
N GLU A 160 37.03 -0.96 12.56
CA GLU A 160 36.74 -0.17 13.76
C GLU A 160 35.30 -0.37 14.23
N LEU A 161 34.34 -0.44 13.30
CA LEU A 161 32.94 -0.70 13.64
C LEU A 161 32.73 -2.14 14.13
N SER A 162 33.47 -3.08 13.56
CA SER A 162 33.44 -4.48 13.99
C SER A 162 34.05 -4.66 15.40
N GLU A 163 35.11 -3.93 15.71
CA GLU A 163 35.72 -3.89 17.04
C GLU A 163 34.81 -3.18 18.04
N TYR A 164 34.21 -2.06 17.66
CA TYR A 164 33.26 -1.32 18.50
C TYR A 164 32.10 -2.19 18.99
N GLU A 165 31.51 -3.03 18.13
CA GLU A 165 30.42 -3.92 18.54
C GLU A 165 30.90 -5.03 19.51
N LYS A 166 32.12 -5.57 19.31
CA LYS A 166 32.72 -6.54 20.25
C LYS A 166 32.94 -5.91 21.61
N ASP A 167 33.44 -4.68 21.65
CA ASP A 167 33.62 -3.94 22.90
C ASP A 167 32.29 -3.65 23.58
N ALA A 168 31.25 -3.31 22.81
CA ALA A 168 29.91 -3.14 23.36
C ALA A 168 29.34 -4.44 23.95
N GLN A 169 29.62 -5.59 23.33
CA GLN A 169 29.26 -6.91 23.89
C GLN A 169 29.98 -7.21 25.20
N ASN A 170 31.29 -6.95 25.26
CA ASN A 170 32.10 -7.19 26.46
C ASN A 170 31.72 -6.28 27.63
N ASN A 171 31.23 -5.06 27.31
CA ASN A 171 30.85 -4.04 28.29
C ASN A 171 29.33 -3.91 28.44
N ASN A 172 28.54 -4.94 28.15
CA ASN A 172 27.09 -4.87 28.31
C ASN A 172 26.73 -4.54 29.77
N HIS A 173 26.15 -3.36 29.99
CA HIS A 173 25.79 -2.84 31.31
C HIS A 173 24.33 -3.13 31.72
N LEU A 174 23.55 -3.84 30.89
CA LEU A 174 22.19 -4.21 31.23
C LEU A 174 22.19 -5.50 32.08
N PRO A 175 21.98 -5.43 33.41
CA PRO A 175 21.93 -6.63 34.23
C PRO A 175 20.74 -7.48 33.82
N ASP A 176 20.98 -8.79 33.73
CA ASP A 176 19.97 -9.82 33.42
C ASP A 176 19.33 -9.67 32.02
N VAL A 177 19.97 -8.97 31.08
CA VAL A 177 19.52 -8.89 29.68
C VAL A 177 20.57 -9.55 28.78
N LYS A 178 20.15 -10.62 28.09
CA LYS A 178 20.93 -11.24 27.02
C LYS A 178 20.71 -10.46 25.73
N ILE A 179 21.73 -9.76 25.25
CA ILE A 179 21.68 -9.03 23.97
C ILE A 179 22.14 -9.94 22.83
N TYR A 180 21.37 -9.97 21.75
CA TYR A 180 21.75 -10.58 20.49
C TYR A 180 22.34 -9.51 19.56
N TYR A 181 23.60 -9.66 19.18
CA TYR A 181 24.34 -8.65 18.41
C TYR A 181 24.21 -8.89 16.90
N TRP A 182 24.37 -7.83 16.11
CA TRP A 182 24.21 -7.86 14.66
C TRP A 182 25.26 -8.77 13.99
N LYS A 183 26.49 -8.76 14.48
CA LYS A 183 27.58 -9.61 13.97
C LYS A 183 27.28 -11.12 14.10
N ASP A 184 26.39 -11.49 15.01
CA ASP A 184 26.07 -12.88 15.32
C ASP A 184 24.85 -13.38 14.50
N ILE A 185 24.23 -12.52 13.68
CA ILE A 185 23.13 -12.87 12.79
C ILE A 185 23.68 -13.51 11.51
N THR A 186 23.53 -14.83 11.43
CA THR A 186 24.14 -15.68 10.40
C THR A 186 23.69 -15.35 8.98
N ASP A 187 22.44 -14.90 8.80
CA ASP A 187 21.83 -14.59 7.51
C ASP A 187 21.74 -13.08 7.21
N LEU A 188 22.39 -12.22 8.01
CA LEU A 188 22.33 -10.76 7.87
C LEU A 188 22.70 -10.28 6.46
N LYS A 189 23.64 -10.97 5.80
CA LYS A 189 24.03 -10.68 4.42
C LYS A 189 22.88 -10.89 3.43
N GLU A 190 22.13 -11.97 3.57
CA GLU A 190 20.99 -12.25 2.68
C GLU A 190 19.78 -11.39 3.05
N ILE A 191 19.55 -11.10 4.34
CA ILE A 191 18.57 -10.10 4.79
C ILE A 191 18.84 -8.76 4.11
N ARG A 192 20.09 -8.29 4.16
CA ARG A 192 20.50 -7.02 3.52
C ARG A 192 20.22 -6.99 2.03
N LYS A 193 20.62 -8.05 1.33
CA LYS A 193 20.39 -8.20 -0.10
C LYS A 193 18.90 -8.21 -0.44
N GLN A 194 18.08 -8.86 0.37
CA GLN A 194 16.63 -8.90 0.17
C GLN A 194 15.98 -7.53 0.45
N ASN A 195 16.41 -6.83 1.49
CA ASN A 195 15.95 -5.47 1.79
C ASN A 195 16.27 -4.51 0.65
N ILE A 196 17.51 -4.49 0.16
CA ILE A 196 17.92 -3.66 -0.98
C ILE A 196 17.08 -4.01 -2.22
N LYS A 197 16.89 -5.29 -2.54
CA LYS A 197 16.03 -5.71 -3.67
C LYS A 197 14.59 -5.21 -3.51
N THR A 198 14.03 -5.27 -2.31
CA THR A 198 12.67 -4.81 -2.02
C THR A 198 12.55 -3.30 -2.23
N ILE A 199 13.49 -2.52 -1.67
CA ILE A 199 13.58 -1.07 -1.85
C ILE A 199 13.65 -0.72 -3.34
N VAL A 200 14.56 -1.37 -4.08
CA VAL A 200 14.75 -1.13 -5.52
C VAL A 200 13.49 -1.49 -6.30
N ALA A 201 12.93 -2.68 -6.10
CA ALA A 201 11.78 -3.15 -6.86
C ALA A 201 10.55 -2.24 -6.69
N ARG A 202 10.25 -1.82 -5.46
CA ARG A 202 9.14 -0.89 -5.17
C ARG A 202 9.36 0.45 -5.85
N ASN A 203 10.54 1.06 -5.70
CA ASN A 203 10.80 2.39 -6.24
C ASN A 203 10.90 2.40 -7.77
N MET A 204 11.53 1.39 -8.38
CA MET A 204 11.63 1.24 -9.83
C MET A 204 10.25 1.07 -10.47
N TYR A 205 9.38 0.26 -9.85
CA TYR A 205 8.03 0.07 -10.34
C TYR A 205 7.18 1.36 -10.20
N LEU A 206 7.20 1.99 -9.03
CA LEU A 206 6.30 3.11 -8.74
C LEU A 206 6.71 4.41 -9.43
N PHE A 207 8.02 4.72 -9.48
CA PHE A 207 8.50 6.06 -9.88
C PHE A 207 9.29 6.06 -11.18
N ASN A 208 9.70 4.90 -11.70
CA ASN A 208 10.35 4.80 -13.02
C ASN A 208 9.53 3.99 -14.03
N ASP A 209 8.28 3.66 -13.66
CA ASP A 209 7.34 2.87 -14.43
C ASP A 209 7.96 1.56 -14.99
N ASN A 210 8.95 1.00 -14.27
CA ASN A 210 9.67 -0.18 -14.70
C ASN A 210 8.85 -1.45 -14.43
N LYS A 211 8.08 -1.87 -15.42
CA LYS A 211 7.18 -3.02 -15.35
C LYS A 211 7.90 -4.38 -15.25
N THR A 212 9.21 -4.46 -15.43
CA THR A 212 9.95 -5.73 -15.26
C THR A 212 9.89 -6.23 -13.81
N TYR A 213 9.69 -5.33 -12.84
CA TYR A 213 9.54 -5.68 -11.43
C TYR A 213 8.16 -6.21 -11.04
N VAL A 214 7.15 -6.19 -11.92
CA VAL A 214 5.80 -6.67 -11.59
C VAL A 214 5.82 -8.13 -11.12
N THR A 215 6.49 -9.01 -11.88
CA THR A 215 6.59 -10.44 -11.51
C THR A 215 7.35 -10.64 -10.20
N TRP A 216 8.40 -9.85 -9.96
CA TRP A 216 9.15 -9.92 -8.71
C TRP A 216 8.26 -9.48 -7.53
N LEU A 217 7.54 -8.37 -7.66
CA LEU A 217 6.70 -7.84 -6.59
C LEU A 217 5.56 -8.80 -6.21
N ILE A 218 4.87 -9.39 -7.19
CA ILE A 218 3.77 -10.32 -6.88
C ILE A 218 4.25 -11.64 -6.25
N THR A 219 5.52 -12.02 -6.45
CA THR A 219 6.08 -13.28 -5.94
C THR A 219 6.92 -13.13 -4.67
N GLN A 220 7.61 -11.99 -4.49
CA GLN A 220 8.56 -11.75 -3.40
C GLN A 220 8.06 -10.73 -2.39
N ASP A 221 7.11 -9.88 -2.78
CA ASP A 221 6.59 -8.79 -1.95
C ASP A 221 5.05 -8.76 -1.99
N THR A 222 4.48 -9.96 -1.95
CA THR A 222 3.04 -10.22 -2.12
C THR A 222 2.21 -9.45 -1.09
N PHE A 223 2.69 -9.32 0.14
CA PHE A 223 1.98 -8.59 1.19
C PHE A 223 1.81 -7.11 0.85
N PHE A 224 2.88 -6.44 0.43
CA PHE A 224 2.83 -5.05 -0.03
C PHE A 224 1.82 -4.87 -1.18
N ILE A 225 1.86 -5.75 -2.18
CA ILE A 225 0.93 -5.69 -3.32
C ILE A 225 -0.52 -5.90 -2.90
N LYS A 226 -0.79 -6.91 -2.07
CA LYS A 226 -2.15 -7.14 -1.53
C LYS A 226 -2.66 -5.90 -0.80
N MET A 227 -1.80 -5.24 -0.02
CA MET A 227 -2.21 -4.07 0.75
C MET A 227 -2.37 -2.81 -0.12
N LEU A 228 -1.57 -2.62 -1.17
CA LEU A 228 -1.77 -1.55 -2.16
C LEU A 228 -3.17 -1.61 -2.79
N VAL A 229 -3.58 -2.80 -3.23
CA VAL A 229 -4.91 -2.99 -3.82
C VAL A 229 -6.00 -2.85 -2.74
N THR A 230 -5.89 -3.61 -1.66
CA THR A 230 -7.00 -3.74 -0.69
C THR A 230 -7.19 -2.51 0.19
N LYS A 231 -6.12 -1.85 0.62
CA LYS A 231 -6.20 -0.66 1.48
C LYS A 231 -6.27 0.63 0.66
N PHE A 232 -5.36 0.80 -0.29
CA PHE A 232 -5.22 2.07 -1.01
C PHE A 232 -5.98 2.14 -2.33
N GLY A 233 -6.52 1.01 -2.82
CA GLY A 233 -7.27 0.99 -4.07
C GLY A 233 -6.38 1.24 -5.28
N TYR A 234 -5.11 0.83 -5.23
CA TYR A 234 -4.22 0.88 -6.38
C TYR A 234 -4.53 -0.26 -7.34
N THR A 235 -5.51 -0.05 -8.22
CA THR A 235 -6.08 -1.06 -9.13
C THR A 235 -5.65 -0.90 -10.59
N GLN A 236 -4.70 -0.01 -10.86
CA GLN A 236 -4.24 0.31 -12.22
C GLN A 236 -3.37 -0.78 -12.86
N GLU A 237 -2.86 -1.73 -12.06
CA GLU A 237 -2.03 -2.84 -12.52
C GLU A 237 -2.84 -4.14 -12.55
N PRO A 238 -3.22 -4.66 -13.73
CA PRO A 238 -4.05 -5.85 -13.84
C PRO A 238 -3.48 -7.05 -13.08
N LYS A 239 -2.16 -7.29 -13.15
CA LYS A 239 -1.53 -8.42 -12.45
C LYS A 239 -1.63 -8.33 -10.92
N PHE A 240 -1.73 -7.13 -10.36
CA PHE A 240 -1.96 -6.96 -8.92
C PHE A 240 -3.41 -7.28 -8.55
N ASN A 241 -4.36 -6.87 -9.41
CA ASN A 241 -5.76 -7.26 -9.27
C ASN A 241 -5.91 -8.78 -9.37
N ASP A 242 -5.27 -9.42 -10.35
CA ASP A 242 -5.27 -10.89 -10.52
C ASP A 242 -4.80 -11.59 -9.24
N LEU A 243 -3.68 -11.14 -8.65
CA LEU A 243 -3.15 -11.70 -7.41
C LEU A 243 -4.17 -11.61 -6.27
N VAL A 244 -4.76 -10.43 -6.04
CA VAL A 244 -5.68 -10.21 -4.93
C VAL A 244 -6.99 -10.97 -5.13
N MET A 245 -7.55 -10.92 -6.35
CA MET A 245 -8.81 -11.58 -6.63
C MET A 245 -8.63 -13.10 -6.56
N ASN A 246 -7.59 -13.68 -7.14
CA ASN A 246 -7.33 -15.11 -7.00
C ASN A 246 -7.14 -15.54 -5.53
N ASP A 247 -6.52 -14.70 -4.70
CA ASP A 247 -6.40 -14.94 -3.26
C ASP A 247 -7.77 -14.95 -2.56
N TYR A 248 -8.66 -14.03 -2.91
CA TYR A 248 -10.03 -13.99 -2.37
C TYR A 248 -10.85 -15.22 -2.77
N LEU A 249 -10.71 -15.72 -4.00
CA LEU A 249 -11.37 -16.96 -4.44
C LEU A 249 -10.85 -18.19 -3.71
N LYS A 250 -9.52 -18.32 -3.59
CA LYS A 250 -8.88 -19.50 -2.97
C LYS A 250 -9.17 -19.59 -1.48
N ASN A 251 -9.25 -18.45 -0.81
CA ASN A 251 -9.48 -18.37 0.63
C ASN A 251 -10.97 -18.25 1.01
N TYR A 252 -11.89 -18.49 0.06
CA TYR A 252 -13.35 -18.46 0.28
C TYR A 252 -13.82 -17.22 1.05
N GLN A 253 -13.33 -16.04 0.64
CA GLN A 253 -13.70 -14.79 1.29
C GLN A 253 -15.21 -14.56 1.21
N THR A 254 -15.77 -13.98 2.27
CA THR A 254 -17.21 -13.73 2.36
C THR A 254 -17.65 -12.66 1.34
N SER A 255 -18.93 -12.66 0.97
CA SER A 255 -19.53 -11.58 0.18
C SER A 255 -19.30 -10.19 0.79
N ALA A 256 -19.27 -10.10 2.13
CA ALA A 256 -18.95 -8.87 2.84
C ALA A 256 -17.50 -8.42 2.60
N ALA A 257 -16.54 -9.34 2.60
CA ALA A 257 -15.13 -9.03 2.31
C ALA A 257 -14.93 -8.61 0.84
N ILE A 258 -15.54 -9.32 -0.10
CA ILE A 258 -15.49 -8.98 -1.54
C ILE A 258 -16.15 -7.62 -1.80
N GLY A 259 -17.34 -7.37 -1.24
CA GLY A 259 -17.99 -6.08 -1.34
C GLY A 259 -17.18 -4.96 -0.67
N GLY A 260 -16.58 -5.22 0.49
CA GLY A 260 -15.80 -4.23 1.25
C GLY A 260 -14.49 -3.81 0.59
N VAL A 261 -13.89 -4.67 -0.25
CA VAL A 261 -12.71 -4.28 -1.05
C VAL A 261 -13.09 -3.46 -2.28
N ILE A 262 -14.33 -3.57 -2.78
CA ILE A 262 -14.81 -2.84 -3.96
C ILE A 262 -15.46 -1.51 -3.56
N PHE A 263 -16.33 -1.54 -2.57
CA PHE A 263 -17.10 -0.43 -2.03
C PHE A 263 -16.54 -0.06 -0.67
N THR A 264 -15.68 0.95 -0.64
CA THR A 264 -14.94 1.35 0.56
C THR A 264 -15.18 2.81 0.89
N ARG A 265 -14.55 3.30 1.96
CA ARG A 265 -14.52 4.73 2.29
C ARG A 265 -13.12 5.30 2.08
N ASN A 266 -13.08 6.52 1.56
CA ASN A 266 -11.87 7.31 1.57
C ASN A 266 -11.64 7.94 2.96
N CYS A 267 -10.52 8.64 3.13
CA CYS A 267 -10.16 9.25 4.42
C CYS A 267 -11.03 10.42 4.87
N ASN A 268 -11.94 10.89 4.00
CA ASN A 268 -12.97 11.87 4.34
C ASN A 268 -14.32 11.20 4.64
N GLY A 269 -14.33 9.86 4.77
CA GLY A 269 -15.53 9.09 5.02
C GLY A 269 -16.49 9.03 3.83
N LYS A 270 -16.12 9.42 2.61
CA LYS A 270 -17.01 9.33 1.43
C LYS A 270 -16.85 7.96 0.75
N LEU A 271 -17.94 7.45 0.18
CA LEU A 271 -17.93 6.24 -0.66
C LEU A 271 -16.90 6.36 -1.81
N GLU A 272 -16.04 5.36 -1.91
CA GLU A 272 -15.10 5.11 -3.00
C GLU A 272 -15.47 3.77 -3.63
N ILE A 273 -15.62 3.75 -4.96
CA ILE A 273 -15.98 2.56 -5.72
C ILE A 273 -14.80 2.20 -6.64
N ARG A 274 -14.22 1.02 -6.45
CA ARG A 274 -13.07 0.54 -7.23
C ARG A 274 -13.55 -0.15 -8.50
N THR A 275 -13.81 0.66 -9.52
CA THR A 275 -14.43 0.23 -10.78
C THR A 275 -13.61 -0.80 -11.55
N GLU A 276 -12.28 -0.78 -11.43
CA GLU A 276 -11.40 -1.75 -12.09
C GLU A 276 -11.59 -3.16 -11.53
N LEU A 277 -11.96 -3.30 -10.24
CA LEU A 277 -12.29 -4.60 -9.66
C LEU A 277 -13.65 -5.11 -10.15
N LEU A 278 -14.63 -4.22 -10.34
CA LEU A 278 -15.91 -4.58 -10.97
C LEU A 278 -15.69 -5.02 -12.43
N LYS A 279 -14.84 -4.29 -13.17
CA LYS A 279 -14.42 -4.67 -14.53
C LYS A 279 -13.72 -6.03 -14.54
N TYR A 280 -12.81 -6.28 -13.61
CA TYR A 280 -12.16 -7.58 -13.44
C TYR A 280 -13.19 -8.71 -13.29
N ILE A 281 -14.20 -8.52 -12.43
CA ILE A 281 -15.27 -9.51 -12.23
C ILE A 281 -16.01 -9.76 -13.55
N LYS A 282 -16.38 -8.71 -14.30
CA LYS A 282 -17.02 -8.89 -15.63
C LYS A 282 -16.15 -9.73 -16.57
N GLU A 283 -14.87 -9.39 -16.70
CA GLU A 283 -13.96 -10.03 -17.66
C GLU A 283 -13.61 -11.47 -17.31
N HIS A 284 -13.72 -11.85 -16.04
CA HIS A 284 -13.36 -13.19 -15.54
C HIS A 284 -14.57 -14.08 -15.23
N THR A 285 -15.79 -13.57 -15.35
CA THR A 285 -17.01 -14.36 -15.16
C THR A 285 -17.29 -15.21 -16.40
N LYS A 286 -17.57 -16.50 -16.20
CA LYS A 286 -17.93 -17.47 -17.24
C LYS A 286 -19.16 -18.26 -16.81
N SER A 287 -19.73 -19.03 -17.75
CA SER A 287 -20.90 -19.88 -17.50
C SER A 287 -20.71 -20.87 -16.33
N ASP A 288 -19.48 -21.32 -16.12
CA ASP A 288 -19.05 -22.33 -15.14
C ASP A 288 -18.20 -21.75 -13.98
N GLU A 289 -17.89 -20.46 -14.00
CA GLU A 289 -17.15 -19.76 -12.94
C GLU A 289 -17.76 -18.38 -12.74
N ASN A 290 -18.62 -18.27 -11.73
CA ASN A 290 -19.34 -17.04 -11.39
C ASN A 290 -19.23 -16.69 -9.90
N ARG A 291 -18.30 -17.31 -9.15
CA ARG A 291 -18.22 -17.15 -7.68
C ARG A 291 -18.10 -15.69 -7.25
N PHE A 292 -17.34 -14.89 -7.98
CA PHE A 292 -17.25 -13.45 -7.72
C PHE A 292 -18.53 -12.69 -7.99
N LEU A 293 -19.20 -13.02 -9.09
CA LEU A 293 -20.48 -12.42 -9.45
C LEU A 293 -21.53 -12.77 -8.39
N THR A 294 -21.62 -14.03 -7.97
CA THR A 294 -22.48 -14.48 -6.87
C THR A 294 -22.15 -13.77 -5.55
N ALA A 295 -20.86 -13.61 -5.23
CA ALA A 295 -20.46 -12.90 -4.02
C ALA A 295 -20.87 -11.42 -4.04
N LEU A 296 -20.72 -10.76 -5.19
CA LEU A 296 -21.15 -9.39 -5.41
C LEU A 296 -22.68 -9.24 -5.30
N GLU A 297 -23.41 -10.22 -5.83
CA GLU A 297 -24.86 -10.29 -5.74
C GLU A 297 -25.35 -10.43 -4.30
N ASN A 298 -24.77 -11.38 -3.56
CA ASN A 298 -25.05 -11.60 -2.15
C ASN A 298 -24.72 -10.38 -1.29
N PHE A 299 -23.66 -9.66 -1.63
CA PHE A 299 -23.37 -8.36 -0.99
C PHE A 299 -24.49 -7.36 -1.28
N GLY A 300 -24.99 -7.30 -2.51
CA GLY A 300 -26.14 -6.49 -2.91
C GLY A 300 -27.39 -6.80 -2.08
N TYR A 301 -27.74 -8.08 -1.89
CA TYR A 301 -28.86 -8.47 -1.03
C TYR A 301 -28.69 -8.04 0.43
N ALA A 302 -27.45 -8.04 0.94
CA ALA A 302 -27.12 -7.63 2.30
C ALA A 302 -27.08 -6.10 2.49
N LEU A 303 -27.14 -5.28 1.42
CA LEU A 303 -27.04 -3.82 1.53
C LEU A 303 -28.16 -3.20 2.39
N LYS A 304 -29.36 -3.79 2.38
CA LYS A 304 -30.48 -3.28 3.18
C LYS A 304 -30.11 -3.17 4.66
N ASP A 305 -29.42 -4.18 5.20
CA ASP A 305 -29.05 -4.31 6.62
C ASP A 305 -27.67 -3.70 6.92
N ASN A 306 -26.97 -3.18 5.90
CA ASN A 306 -25.64 -2.61 6.06
C ASN A 306 -25.72 -1.19 6.64
N ASN A 307 -25.25 -0.98 7.88
CA ASN A 307 -25.27 0.33 8.53
C ASN A 307 -24.03 1.20 8.21
N SER A 308 -23.09 0.66 7.43
CA SER A 308 -21.87 1.37 7.05
C SER A 308 -22.06 2.34 5.89
N PHE A 309 -23.22 2.35 5.20
CA PHE A 309 -23.55 3.22 4.07
C PHE A 309 -24.87 3.96 4.27
N THR A 310 -24.95 5.19 3.76
CA THR A 310 -26.23 5.95 3.73
C THR A 310 -27.20 5.35 2.71
N ALA A 311 -28.48 5.73 2.76
CA ALA A 311 -29.47 5.28 1.78
C ALA A 311 -29.05 5.60 0.33
N ASP A 312 -28.61 6.83 0.06
CA ASP A 312 -28.13 7.24 -1.26
C ASP A 312 -26.88 6.47 -1.70
N GLU A 313 -25.96 6.19 -0.77
CA GLU A 313 -24.79 5.35 -1.04
C GLU A 313 -25.20 3.92 -1.37
N LYS A 314 -26.18 3.33 -0.66
CA LYS A 314 -26.71 1.99 -0.94
C LYS A 314 -27.32 1.92 -2.35
N TYR A 315 -28.12 2.91 -2.76
CA TYR A 315 -28.64 2.96 -4.12
C TYR A 315 -27.52 3.05 -5.16
N LYS A 316 -26.53 3.90 -4.92
CA LYS A 316 -25.38 3.99 -5.82
C LYS A 316 -24.61 2.67 -5.89
N ILE A 317 -24.34 2.01 -4.76
CA ILE A 317 -23.69 0.70 -4.75
C ILE A 317 -24.52 -0.32 -5.53
N LEU A 318 -25.82 -0.40 -5.29
CA LEU A 318 -26.73 -1.29 -6.02
C LEU A 318 -26.71 -1.03 -7.53
N ALA A 319 -26.64 0.23 -7.96
CA ALA A 319 -26.48 0.61 -9.37
C ALA A 319 -25.19 0.03 -9.99
N TYR A 320 -24.06 0.10 -9.30
CA TYR A 320 -22.80 -0.49 -9.78
C TYR A 320 -22.83 -2.02 -9.77
N ILE A 321 -23.50 -2.63 -8.79
CA ILE A 321 -23.73 -4.08 -8.74
C ILE A 321 -24.61 -4.51 -9.92
N GLY A 322 -25.77 -3.89 -10.14
CA GLY A 322 -26.68 -4.21 -11.24
C GLY A 322 -25.99 -4.05 -12.61
N ASN A 323 -25.26 -2.95 -12.80
CA ASN A 323 -24.42 -2.75 -14.00
C ASN A 323 -23.40 -3.87 -14.22
N THR A 324 -22.96 -4.54 -13.16
CA THR A 324 -21.94 -5.59 -13.21
C THR A 324 -22.55 -6.98 -13.39
N VAL A 325 -23.62 -7.25 -12.66
CA VAL A 325 -24.21 -8.58 -12.49
C VAL A 325 -25.28 -8.86 -13.55
N ASP A 326 -26.19 -7.92 -13.80
CA ASP A 326 -27.39 -8.16 -14.61
C ASP A 326 -27.11 -8.50 -16.08
N PRO A 327 -26.05 -7.98 -16.75
CA PRO A 327 -25.74 -8.41 -18.11
C PRO A 327 -25.47 -9.92 -18.25
N PHE A 328 -25.00 -10.57 -17.19
CA PHE A 328 -24.69 -12.01 -17.20
C PHE A 328 -25.94 -12.87 -17.03
N TYR A 329 -26.97 -12.38 -16.34
CA TYR A 329 -28.25 -13.08 -16.23
C TYR A 329 -28.88 -13.32 -17.60
N LEU A 330 -28.78 -12.34 -18.51
CA LEU A 330 -29.26 -12.49 -19.89
C LEU A 330 -28.52 -13.59 -20.66
N ASN A 331 -27.19 -13.63 -20.51
CA ASN A 331 -26.34 -14.49 -21.32
C ASN A 331 -26.28 -15.93 -20.79
N PHE A 332 -26.51 -16.15 -19.49
CA PHE A 332 -26.26 -17.45 -18.88
C PHE A 332 -27.46 -18.07 -18.16
N ALA A 333 -28.37 -17.29 -17.58
CA ALA A 333 -29.50 -17.85 -16.82
C ALA A 333 -30.52 -18.58 -17.74
N GLY A 334 -30.72 -18.09 -18.96
CA GLY A 334 -31.57 -18.76 -19.95
C GLY A 334 -30.95 -20.04 -20.56
N ILE A 335 -29.63 -20.02 -20.78
CA ILE A 335 -28.89 -21.12 -21.45
C ILE A 335 -28.68 -22.32 -20.51
N ASN A 336 -28.52 -22.08 -19.21
CA ASN A 336 -28.25 -23.10 -18.20
C ASN A 336 -29.45 -23.42 -17.31
N SER A 337 -30.69 -23.21 -17.79
CA SER A 337 -31.91 -23.52 -17.04
C SER A 337 -31.91 -24.99 -16.60
N GLY A 338 -31.62 -25.24 -15.31
CA GLY A 338 -31.46 -26.57 -14.71
C GLY A 338 -30.12 -26.82 -14.00
N ASN A 339 -29.08 -26.02 -14.26
CA ASN A 339 -27.82 -26.06 -13.50
C ASN A 339 -27.86 -25.01 -12.37
N ALA A 340 -27.67 -25.44 -11.12
CA ALA A 340 -27.75 -24.61 -9.90
C ALA A 340 -26.67 -23.52 -9.76
N VAL A 341 -25.96 -23.20 -10.85
CA VAL A 341 -24.84 -22.25 -10.86
C VAL A 341 -25.34 -20.80 -10.85
N TRP A 342 -26.52 -20.52 -11.42
CA TRP A 342 -27.07 -19.17 -11.56
C TRP A 342 -28.40 -19.03 -10.80
N ASN A 343 -28.67 -17.88 -10.17
CA ASN A 343 -29.98 -17.65 -9.55
C ASN A 343 -31.07 -17.50 -10.62
N ALA A 344 -32.32 -17.70 -10.22
CA ALA A 344 -33.47 -17.55 -11.12
C ALA A 344 -33.73 -16.09 -11.53
N GLU A 345 -33.40 -15.14 -10.66
CA GLU A 345 -33.66 -13.71 -10.84
C GLU A 345 -32.45 -12.89 -10.40
N SER A 346 -32.24 -11.73 -11.06
CA SER A 346 -31.10 -10.88 -10.76
C SER A 346 -31.32 -10.06 -9.48
N VAL A 347 -30.22 -9.63 -8.85
CA VAL A 347 -30.27 -8.75 -7.68
C VAL A 347 -31.00 -7.44 -7.96
N LEU A 348 -30.89 -6.88 -9.16
CA LEU A 348 -31.62 -5.66 -9.50
C LEU A 348 -33.13 -5.91 -9.54
N TYR A 349 -33.58 -6.97 -10.22
CA TYR A 349 -35.01 -7.33 -10.26
C TYR A 349 -35.56 -7.50 -8.85
N ASN A 350 -34.91 -8.36 -8.05
CA ASN A 350 -35.29 -8.63 -6.68
C ASN A 350 -35.30 -7.39 -5.78
N SER A 351 -34.38 -6.46 -6.02
CA SER A 351 -34.32 -5.20 -5.27
C SER A 351 -35.45 -4.26 -5.68
N VAL A 352 -35.72 -4.10 -6.98
CA VAL A 352 -36.78 -3.22 -7.51
C VAL A 352 -38.17 -3.71 -7.11
N VAL A 353 -38.42 -5.02 -7.09
CA VAL A 353 -39.68 -5.58 -6.60
C VAL A 353 -39.94 -5.20 -5.14
N LYS A 354 -38.88 -5.17 -4.31
CA LYS A 354 -38.96 -4.80 -2.89
C LYS A 354 -39.05 -3.30 -2.66
N ASP A 355 -38.35 -2.50 -3.47
CA ASP A 355 -38.36 -1.03 -3.39
C ASP A 355 -38.48 -0.42 -4.80
N LYS A 356 -39.72 -0.07 -5.16
CA LYS A 356 -40.03 0.54 -6.46
C LYS A 356 -39.35 1.90 -6.67
N ASN A 357 -38.89 2.58 -5.60
CA ASN A 357 -38.22 3.87 -5.72
C ASN A 357 -36.84 3.77 -6.38
N ILE A 358 -36.22 2.59 -6.40
CA ILE A 358 -34.90 2.34 -7.01
C ILE A 358 -34.85 2.87 -8.44
N ILE A 359 -35.88 2.58 -9.25
CA ILE A 359 -35.96 3.03 -10.63
C ILE A 359 -35.89 4.55 -10.72
N SER A 360 -36.72 5.25 -9.94
CA SER A 360 -36.79 6.71 -9.94
C SER A 360 -35.48 7.33 -9.48
N VAL A 361 -34.82 6.74 -8.48
CA VAL A 361 -33.49 7.19 -8.01
C VAL A 361 -32.45 7.04 -9.12
N PHE A 362 -32.43 5.91 -9.83
CA PHE A 362 -31.48 5.68 -10.90
C PHE A 362 -31.71 6.63 -12.08
N GLN A 363 -32.96 6.83 -12.49
CA GLN A 363 -33.34 7.80 -13.52
C GLN A 363 -32.93 9.23 -13.16
N LYS A 364 -33.22 9.68 -11.94
CA LYS A 364 -32.85 11.01 -11.43
C LYS A 364 -31.34 11.24 -11.45
N ASN A 365 -30.55 10.19 -11.23
CA ASN A 365 -29.09 10.25 -11.26
C ASN A 365 -28.51 9.93 -12.65
N ASN A 366 -29.31 9.94 -13.71
CA ASN A 366 -28.91 9.58 -15.08
C ASN A 366 -28.14 8.24 -15.12
N TYR A 367 -28.64 7.25 -14.39
CA TYR A 367 -28.06 5.91 -14.23
C TYR A 367 -26.59 5.94 -13.78
N TYR A 368 -26.15 7.01 -13.12
CA TYR A 368 -24.76 7.26 -12.74
C TYR A 368 -23.76 7.18 -13.91
N GLY A 369 -24.23 7.35 -15.16
CA GLY A 369 -23.40 7.17 -16.37
C GLY A 369 -23.09 5.72 -16.72
N LEU A 370 -23.81 4.75 -16.16
CA LEU A 370 -23.60 3.32 -16.35
C LEU A 370 -24.52 2.80 -17.47
N SER A 371 -23.95 2.45 -18.63
CA SER A 371 -24.71 2.00 -19.82
C SER A 371 -25.52 0.74 -19.55
N ASP A 372 -24.87 -0.29 -18.99
CA ASP A 372 -25.50 -1.60 -18.82
C ASP A 372 -26.59 -1.54 -17.73
N LEU A 373 -26.46 -0.62 -16.77
CA LEU A 373 -27.51 -0.35 -15.80
C LEU A 373 -28.78 0.17 -16.47
N LYS A 374 -28.66 1.15 -17.37
CA LYS A 374 -29.83 1.73 -18.06
C LYS A 374 -30.60 0.64 -18.79
N GLU A 375 -29.91 -0.20 -19.53
CA GLU A 375 -30.53 -1.32 -20.24
C GLU A 375 -31.16 -2.33 -19.27
N SER A 376 -30.49 -2.64 -18.16
CA SER A 376 -30.99 -3.57 -17.14
C SER A 376 -32.25 -3.06 -16.45
N VAL A 377 -32.29 -1.77 -16.12
CA VAL A 377 -33.47 -1.14 -15.50
C VAL A 377 -34.67 -1.16 -16.46
N MET A 378 -34.47 -0.81 -17.73
CA MET A 378 -35.56 -0.83 -18.73
C MET A 378 -36.19 -2.23 -18.86
N ARG A 379 -35.36 -3.28 -18.81
CA ARG A 379 -35.86 -4.67 -18.82
C ARG A 379 -36.63 -5.03 -17.57
N VAL A 380 -36.08 -4.73 -16.40
CA VAL A 380 -36.74 -5.00 -15.11
C VAL A 380 -38.10 -4.31 -15.06
N GLN A 381 -38.21 -3.06 -15.52
CA GLN A 381 -39.47 -2.35 -15.64
C GLN A 381 -40.46 -3.09 -16.54
N GLY A 382 -40.03 -3.49 -17.74
CA GLY A 382 -40.89 -4.25 -18.66
C GLY A 382 -41.40 -5.56 -18.06
N ILE A 383 -40.56 -6.33 -17.36
CA ILE A 383 -40.97 -7.58 -16.71
C ILE A 383 -42.03 -7.31 -15.63
N ILE A 384 -41.80 -6.30 -14.79
CA ILE A 384 -42.71 -5.97 -13.69
C ILE A 384 -44.08 -5.55 -14.25
N GLU A 385 -44.11 -4.70 -15.28
CA GLU A 385 -45.34 -4.23 -15.92
C GLU A 385 -46.15 -5.40 -16.51
N HIS A 386 -45.50 -6.34 -17.21
CA HIS A 386 -46.18 -7.52 -17.79
C HIS A 386 -46.63 -8.54 -16.73
N SER A 387 -45.96 -8.61 -15.57
CA SER A 387 -46.35 -9.51 -14.48
C SER A 387 -47.51 -8.98 -13.61
N SER A 388 -47.89 -7.72 -13.80
CA SER A 388 -48.98 -7.05 -13.09
C SER A 388 -50.30 -6.99 -13.88
N GLU A 389 -50.30 -7.48 -15.11
CA GLU A 389 -51.48 -7.78 -15.95
C GLU A 389 -51.89 -9.25 -15.78
#